data_AF-A0A9D1NNW7-F1
#
_entry.id   AF-A0A9D1NNW7-F1
#
_cell.length_a   1.000
_cell.length_b   1.000
_cell.length_c   1.000
_cell.angle_alpha   90.00
_cell.angle_beta   90.00
_cell.angle_gamma   90.00
#
_symmetry.space_group_name_H-M   'P 1'
#
loop_
_entity.id
_entity.type
_entity.pdbx_description
1 polymer ?
#
loop_
_entity_poly.entity_id
_entity_poly.type
_entity_poly.pdbx_seq_one_letter_code
_entity_poly.pdbx_strand_id
1 'polypeptide(L)'
;TRLAAFPAPPPLPAADGAPEVDWAPLRVPPPWQVIAKWVGLGLGALLLLAALVLLGWPRAKRLARALRERTLSPEERARLELGRLLAERLPQQGRVKRFYYALTDVVRRYFERAYATRATRQTTQEFLAGLARRAAVSQPAQDALAAFLAAADRVKYADLRATPDEADAAADAACALIDADAASRAARHDAGKTADCAD
;
A
#
# COMPACT_ATOMS: atom_id res chain seq x y z
N THR A 1 46.77 -26.60 96.55
CA THR A 1 46.21 -25.88 95.39
C THR A 1 47.09 -24.69 95.08
N ARG A 2 47.88 -24.74 94.00
CA ARG A 2 48.78 -23.65 93.59
C ARG A 2 48.11 -22.95 92.41
N LEU A 3 47.64 -21.73 92.60
CA LEU A 3 47.06 -20.91 91.52
C LEU A 3 48.19 -20.52 90.56
N ALA A 4 48.06 -20.91 89.29
CA ALA A 4 48.94 -20.44 88.22
C ALA A 4 48.56 -18.98 87.90
N ALA A 5 49.44 -18.04 88.22
CA ALA A 5 49.29 -16.66 87.82
C ALA A 5 49.67 -16.55 86.33
N PHE A 6 48.70 -16.22 85.48
CA PHE A 6 49.00 -15.82 84.11
C PHE A 6 49.73 -14.47 84.13
N PRO A 7 50.84 -14.31 83.39
CA PRO A 7 51.45 -13.00 83.23
C PRO A 7 50.45 -12.06 82.56
N ALA A 8 50.42 -10.81 83.01
CA ALA A 8 49.55 -9.80 82.43
C ALA A 8 49.82 -9.69 80.92
N PRO A 9 48.76 -9.59 80.08
CA PRO A 9 48.95 -9.38 78.65
C PRO A 9 49.71 -8.07 78.41
N PRO A 10 50.54 -7.99 77.34
CA PRO A 10 51.22 -6.76 76.99
C PRO A 10 50.20 -5.63 76.78
N PRO A 11 50.57 -4.37 77.08
CA PRO A 11 49.69 -3.23 76.87
C PRO A 11 49.30 -3.16 75.40
N LEU A 12 48.01 -2.97 75.14
CA LEU A 12 47.51 -2.74 73.79
C LEU A 12 48.20 -1.48 73.22
N PRO A 13 48.50 -1.44 71.91
CA PRO A 13 49.02 -0.24 71.27
C PRO A 13 48.10 0.95 71.53
N ALA A 14 48.69 2.15 71.68
CA ALA A 14 47.94 3.38 71.92
C ALA A 14 46.94 3.58 70.77
N ALA A 15 45.64 3.55 71.10
CA ALA A 15 44.59 3.79 70.14
C ALA A 15 44.67 5.25 69.65
N ASP A 16 45.10 5.43 68.41
CA ASP A 16 45.24 6.70 67.70
C ASP A 16 43.90 7.25 67.16
N GLY A 17 42.78 6.65 67.58
CA GLY A 17 41.44 7.24 67.47
C GLY A 17 40.84 7.23 66.06
N ALA A 18 41.52 6.71 65.04
CA ALA A 18 40.91 6.46 63.74
C ALA A 18 40.37 5.03 63.72
N PRO A 19 39.05 4.80 63.71
CA PRO A 19 38.53 3.47 63.40
C PRO A 19 38.96 3.15 61.96
N GLU A 20 39.78 2.12 61.78
CA GLU A 20 40.16 1.57 60.48
C GLU A 20 38.95 0.83 59.88
N VAL A 21 37.91 1.60 59.57
CA VAL A 21 36.71 1.11 58.89
C VAL A 21 36.78 1.63 57.47
N ASP A 22 37.19 0.75 56.56
CA ASP A 22 37.11 0.99 55.14
C ASP A 22 35.63 1.00 54.74
N TRP A 23 35.06 2.20 54.62
CA TRP A 23 33.69 2.43 54.17
C TRP A 23 33.51 2.19 52.67
N ALA A 24 34.48 1.58 51.98
CA ALA A 24 34.31 1.15 50.61
C ALA A 24 33.07 0.24 50.51
N PRO A 25 32.05 0.63 49.71
CA PRO A 25 30.86 -0.20 49.57
C PRO A 25 31.26 -1.54 48.97
N LEU A 26 31.13 -2.61 49.76
CA LEU A 26 31.32 -3.97 49.29
C LEU A 26 30.34 -4.22 48.13
N ARG A 27 30.87 -4.35 46.91
CA ARG A 27 30.10 -4.77 45.75
C ARG A 27 29.75 -6.24 45.90
N VAL A 28 28.61 -6.52 46.51
CA VAL A 28 28.02 -7.85 46.49
C VAL A 28 27.36 -8.03 45.12
N PRO A 29 27.77 -9.00 44.29
CA PRO A 29 27.12 -9.22 43.00
C PRO A 29 25.65 -9.62 43.23
N PRO A 30 24.73 -9.10 42.41
CA PRO A 30 23.31 -9.43 42.54
C PRO A 30 23.11 -10.95 42.39
N PRO A 31 22.17 -11.56 43.14
CA PRO A 31 21.91 -12.98 43.04
C PRO A 31 21.46 -13.34 41.62
N TRP A 32 21.88 -14.51 41.13
CA TRP A 32 21.61 -14.97 39.76
C TRP A 32 20.12 -14.95 39.39
N GLN A 33 19.22 -15.10 40.38
CA GLN A 33 17.78 -15.01 40.21
C GLN A 33 17.32 -13.63 39.73
N VAL A 34 17.96 -12.55 40.19
CA VAL A 34 17.66 -11.18 39.75
C VAL A 34 18.11 -10.99 38.30
N ILE A 35 19.32 -11.46 37.97
CA ILE A 35 19.85 -11.41 36.60
C ILE A 35 18.93 -12.20 35.65
N ALA A 36 18.54 -13.43 36.02
CA ALA A 36 17.66 -14.27 35.23
C ALA A 36 16.27 -13.65 35.03
N LYS A 37 15.71 -12.97 36.04
CA LYS A 37 14.43 -12.25 35.90
C LYS A 37 14.52 -11.11 34.89
N TRP A 38 15.56 -10.28 34.96
CA TRP A 38 15.75 -9.17 34.02
C TRP A 38 16.06 -9.65 32.60
N VAL A 39 16.87 -10.70 32.46
CA VAL A 39 17.13 -11.34 31.16
C VAL A 39 15.85 -11.95 30.58
N GLY A 40 15.05 -12.65 31.40
CA GLY A 40 13.77 -13.20 31.00
C GLY A 40 12.75 -12.13 30.60
N LEU A 41 12.70 -11.01 31.35
CA LEU A 41 11.86 -9.85 31.01
C LEU A 41 12.30 -9.22 29.68
N GLY A 42 13.61 -9.04 29.49
CA GLY A 42 14.18 -8.50 28.26
C GLY A 42 13.90 -9.40 27.06
N LEU A 43 14.07 -10.71 27.22
CA LEU A 43 13.79 -11.69 26.17
C LEU A 43 12.29 -11.77 25.86
N GLY A 44 11.44 -11.71 26.89
CA GLY A 44 9.98 -11.66 26.74
C GLY A 44 9.52 -10.40 26.01
N ALA A 45 10.05 -9.23 26.36
CA ALA A 45 9.78 -7.97 25.68
C ALA A 45 10.24 -8.00 24.22
N LEU A 46 11.42 -8.57 23.94
CA LEU A 46 11.94 -8.71 22.60
C LEU A 46 11.08 -9.65 21.75
N LEU A 47 10.66 -10.80 22.30
CA LEU A 47 9.77 -11.75 21.63
C LEU A 47 8.40 -11.12 21.35
N LEU A 48 7.87 -10.36 22.31
CA LEU A 48 6.58 -9.70 22.17
C LEU A 48 6.63 -8.60 21.10
N LEU A 49 7.71 -7.82 21.06
CA LEU A 49 7.96 -6.84 20.00
C LEU A 49 8.10 -7.52 18.63
N ALA A 50 8.89 -8.59 18.54
CA ALA A 50 9.06 -9.36 17.30
C ALA A 50 7.73 -9.93 16.79
N ALA A 51 6.90 -10.49 17.69
CA ALA A 51 5.57 -10.98 17.36
C ALA A 51 4.65 -9.85 16.86
N LEU A 52 4.67 -8.69 17.51
CA LEU A 52 3.89 -7.53 17.10
C LEU A 52 4.27 -7.05 15.69
N VAL A 53 5.56 -7.00 15.38
CA VAL A 53 6.05 -6.65 14.04
C VAL A 53 5.66 -7.73 13.02
N LEU A 54 5.93 -9.01 13.28
CA LEU A 54 5.63 -10.11 12.36
C LEU A 54 4.13 -10.22 12.01
N LEU A 55 3.24 -10.04 12.99
CA LEU A 55 1.79 -10.15 12.80
C LEU A 55 1.15 -8.84 12.29
N GLY A 56 1.71 -7.68 12.66
CA GLY A 56 1.20 -6.36 12.31
C GLY A 56 1.66 -5.86 10.94
N TRP A 57 2.92 -6.11 10.58
CA TRP A 57 3.53 -5.64 9.33
C TRP A 57 2.82 -6.04 8.04
N PRO A 58 2.42 -7.32 7.82
CA PRO A 58 1.72 -7.69 6.61
C PRO A 58 0.33 -7.05 6.53
N ARG A 59 -0.36 -6.87 7.66
CA ARG A 59 -1.67 -6.19 7.72
C ARG A 59 -1.53 -4.69 7.44
N ALA A 60 -0.54 -4.03 8.05
CA ALA A 60 -0.24 -2.63 7.81
C ALA A 60 0.15 -2.37 6.34
N LYS A 61 0.98 -3.24 5.74
CA LYS A 61 1.32 -3.15 4.30
C LYS A 61 0.09 -3.33 3.41
N ARG A 62 -0.83 -4.23 3.75
CA ARG A 62 -2.07 -4.43 2.99
C ARG A 62 -3.00 -3.21 3.09
N LEU A 63 -3.18 -2.65 4.30
CA LEU A 63 -3.95 -1.42 4.49
C LEU A 63 -3.31 -0.22 3.76
N ALA A 64 -2.00 -0.06 3.87
CA ALA A 64 -1.27 1.02 3.18
C ALA A 64 -1.40 0.90 1.66
N ARG A 65 -1.33 -0.32 1.10
CA ARG A 65 -1.60 -0.55 -0.33
C ARG A 65 -3.04 -0.22 -0.71
N ALA A 66 -4.02 -0.64 0.09
CA ALA A 66 -5.43 -0.32 -0.15
C ALA A 66 -5.71 1.20 -0.07
N LEU A 67 -5.08 1.91 0.86
CA LEU A 67 -5.14 3.37 0.96
C LEU A 67 -4.44 4.06 -0.20
N ARG A 68 -3.29 3.54 -0.63
CA ARG A 68 -2.56 4.03 -1.81
C ARG A 68 -3.38 3.82 -3.09
N GLU A 69 -4.04 2.68 -3.22
CA GLU A 69 -4.99 2.42 -4.30
C GLU A 69 -6.24 3.33 -4.26
N ARG A 70 -6.56 3.90 -3.08
CA ARG A 70 -7.64 4.88 -2.90
C ARG A 70 -7.20 6.30 -3.22
N THR A 71 -5.90 6.58 -3.24
CA THR A 71 -5.32 7.89 -3.55
C THR A 71 -4.86 8.01 -5.00
N LEU A 72 -4.67 6.89 -5.72
CA LEU A 72 -4.43 6.92 -7.16
C LEU A 72 -5.62 7.56 -7.88
N SER A 73 -5.32 8.46 -8.81
CA SER A 73 -6.35 9.02 -9.67
C SER A 73 -6.95 7.92 -10.57
N PRO A 74 -8.18 8.10 -11.07
CA PRO A 74 -8.79 7.14 -11.99
C PRO A 74 -7.89 6.82 -13.19
N GLU A 75 -7.21 7.83 -13.78
CA GLU A 75 -6.32 7.62 -14.92
C GLU A 75 -5.02 6.88 -14.55
N GLU A 76 -4.40 7.18 -13.41
CA GLU A 76 -3.20 6.46 -12.95
C GLU A 76 -3.48 4.96 -12.74
N ARG A 77 -4.64 4.66 -12.16
CA ARG A 77 -5.08 3.27 -11.94
C ARG A 77 -5.34 2.56 -13.26
N ALA A 78 -5.96 3.24 -14.23
CA ALA A 78 -6.23 2.66 -15.54
C ALA A 78 -4.93 2.40 -16.32
N ARG A 79 -3.96 3.32 -16.31
CA ARG A 79 -2.63 3.11 -16.92
C ARG A 79 -1.90 1.90 -16.32
N LEU A 80 -1.97 1.75 -15.00
CA LEU A 80 -1.37 0.61 -14.31
C LEU A 80 -2.05 -0.72 -14.66
N GLU A 81 -3.38 -0.73 -14.79
CA GLU A 81 -4.14 -1.90 -15.27
C GLU A 81 -3.81 -2.23 -16.74
N LEU A 82 -3.73 -1.23 -17.61
CA LEU A 82 -3.36 -1.40 -19.02
C LEU A 82 -1.94 -1.94 -19.18
N GLY A 83 -0.98 -1.40 -18.43
CA GLY A 83 0.41 -1.87 -18.45
C GLY A 83 0.54 -3.33 -18.00
N ARG A 84 -0.25 -3.76 -17.02
CA ARG A 84 -0.33 -5.17 -16.61
C ARG A 84 -0.90 -6.04 -17.73
N LEU A 85 -1.97 -5.60 -18.38
CA LEU A 85 -2.61 -6.33 -19.48
C LEU A 85 -1.64 -6.52 -20.66
N LEU A 86 -0.89 -5.47 -21.04
CA LEU A 86 0.11 -5.54 -22.10
C LEU A 86 1.27 -6.47 -21.75
N ALA A 87 1.69 -6.49 -20.47
CA ALA A 87 2.74 -7.39 -20.01
C ALA A 87 2.36 -8.88 -20.11
N GLU A 88 1.07 -9.23 -20.09
CA GLU A 88 0.61 -10.61 -20.25
C GLU A 88 0.82 -11.17 -21.66
N ARG A 89 1.02 -10.30 -22.67
CA ARG A 89 1.23 -10.70 -24.09
C ARG A 89 0.19 -11.71 -24.60
N LEU A 90 -1.08 -11.49 -24.21
CA LEU A 90 -2.20 -12.37 -24.57
C LEU A 90 -2.42 -12.50 -26.09
N PRO A 91 -2.32 -11.42 -26.92
CA PRO A 91 -2.47 -11.55 -28.37
C PRO A 91 -1.43 -12.49 -28.99
N GLN A 92 -0.17 -12.41 -28.54
CA GLN A 92 0.93 -13.24 -29.02
C GLN A 92 0.77 -14.73 -28.63
N GLN A 93 0.01 -15.01 -27.58
CA GLN A 93 -0.36 -16.36 -27.15
C GLN A 93 -1.60 -16.92 -27.89
N GLY A 94 -2.12 -16.20 -28.89
CA GLY A 94 -3.37 -16.56 -29.57
C GLY A 94 -4.63 -16.31 -28.73
N ARG A 95 -4.51 -15.64 -27.57
CA ARG A 95 -5.62 -15.35 -26.64
C ARG A 95 -6.22 -13.96 -26.89
N VAL A 96 -6.39 -13.60 -28.16
CA VAL A 96 -6.85 -12.27 -28.62
C VAL A 96 -8.21 -11.90 -28.02
N LYS A 97 -9.20 -12.80 -28.02
CA LYS A 97 -10.51 -12.52 -27.40
C LYS A 97 -10.37 -12.12 -25.93
N ARG A 98 -9.56 -12.86 -25.16
CA ARG A 98 -9.32 -12.58 -23.73
C ARG A 98 -8.69 -11.21 -23.52
N PHE A 99 -7.78 -10.82 -24.42
CA PHE A 99 -7.21 -9.49 -24.42
C PHE A 99 -8.29 -8.41 -24.61
N TYR A 100 -9.16 -8.52 -25.62
CA TYR A 100 -10.22 -7.53 -25.85
C TYR A 100 -11.27 -7.51 -24.72
N TYR A 101 -11.60 -8.66 -24.10
CA TYR A 101 -12.42 -8.67 -22.89
C TYR A 101 -11.77 -7.86 -21.77
N ALA A 102 -10.50 -8.14 -21.46
CA ALA A 102 -9.79 -7.43 -20.40
C ALA A 102 -9.58 -5.94 -20.72
N LEU A 103 -9.27 -5.60 -21.97
CA LEU A 103 -9.07 -4.22 -22.43
C LEU A 103 -10.35 -3.38 -22.25
N THR A 104 -11.48 -3.90 -22.73
CA THR A 104 -12.78 -3.22 -22.56
C THR A 104 -13.18 -3.07 -21.11
N ASP A 105 -12.82 -4.04 -20.26
CA ASP A 105 -13.09 -4.03 -18.83
C ASP A 105 -12.25 -2.97 -18.10
N VAL A 106 -10.98 -2.78 -18.47
CA VAL A 106 -10.15 -1.67 -17.94
C VAL A 106 -10.73 -0.31 -18.32
N VAL A 107 -11.09 -0.10 -19.59
CA VAL A 107 -11.70 1.16 -20.05
C VAL A 107 -13.02 1.43 -19.34
N ARG A 108 -13.90 0.44 -19.20
CA ARG A 108 -15.15 0.58 -18.44
C ARG A 108 -14.90 0.97 -16.99
N ARG A 109 -14.01 0.26 -16.29
CA ARG A 109 -13.63 0.57 -14.91
C ARG A 109 -13.04 1.98 -14.74
N TYR A 110 -12.31 2.47 -15.74
CA TYR A 110 -11.83 3.85 -15.72
C TYR A 110 -13.01 4.84 -15.67
N PHE A 111 -13.93 4.75 -16.62
CA PHE A 111 -15.11 5.64 -16.68
C PHE A 111 -16.03 5.48 -15.47
N GLU A 112 -16.16 4.27 -14.90
CA GLU A 112 -16.86 4.05 -13.63
C GLU A 112 -16.27 4.86 -12.49
N ARG A 113 -14.93 4.84 -12.34
CA ARG A 113 -14.23 5.54 -11.27
C ARG A 113 -14.22 7.04 -11.51
N ALA A 114 -14.00 7.46 -12.75
CA ALA A 114 -13.98 8.86 -13.16
C ALA A 114 -15.32 9.56 -12.95
N TYR A 115 -16.42 8.85 -13.22
CA TYR A 115 -17.77 9.41 -13.20
C TYR A 115 -18.69 8.77 -12.17
N ALA A 116 -18.18 8.00 -11.21
CA ALA A 116 -18.96 7.30 -10.18
C ALA A 116 -20.21 6.55 -10.73
N THR A 117 -20.06 5.86 -11.86
CA THR A 117 -21.12 5.05 -12.49
C THR A 117 -20.96 3.57 -12.11
N ARG A 118 -22.07 2.81 -12.04
CA ARG A 118 -22.06 1.35 -11.88
C ARG A 118 -22.10 0.69 -13.27
N ALA A 119 -20.98 0.52 -13.95
CA ALA A 119 -20.95 -0.03 -15.31
C ALA A 119 -20.81 -1.56 -15.38
N THR A 120 -20.37 -2.24 -14.31
CA THR A 120 -19.87 -3.62 -14.41
C THR A 120 -20.96 -4.64 -14.71
N ARG A 121 -22.24 -4.28 -14.46
CA ARG A 121 -23.41 -5.12 -14.77
C ARG A 121 -24.26 -4.58 -15.93
N GLN A 122 -23.80 -3.55 -16.63
CA GLN A 122 -24.57 -2.89 -17.68
C GLN A 122 -24.12 -3.34 -19.06
N THR A 123 -25.06 -3.42 -20.00
CA THR A 123 -24.73 -3.62 -21.42
C THR A 123 -23.96 -2.40 -21.96
N THR A 124 -23.30 -2.55 -23.11
CA THR A 124 -22.58 -1.42 -23.78
C THR A 124 -23.49 -0.20 -23.96
N GLN A 125 -24.74 -0.40 -24.39
CA GLN A 125 -25.71 0.67 -24.62
C GLN A 125 -26.17 1.34 -23.31
N GLU A 126 -26.48 0.54 -22.29
CA GLU A 126 -26.88 1.08 -20.97
C GLU A 126 -25.77 1.90 -20.33
N PHE A 127 -24.51 1.46 -20.48
CA PHE A 127 -23.34 2.16 -20.00
C PHE A 127 -23.17 3.52 -20.69
N LEU A 128 -23.24 3.56 -22.03
CA LEU A 128 -23.14 4.79 -22.80
C LEU A 128 -24.30 5.75 -22.48
N ALA A 129 -25.54 5.24 -22.40
CA ALA A 129 -26.69 6.05 -21.98
C ALA A 129 -26.56 6.57 -20.54
N GLY A 130 -25.95 5.79 -19.65
CA GLY A 130 -25.62 6.20 -18.28
C GLY A 130 -24.61 7.34 -18.22
N LEU A 131 -23.59 7.33 -19.10
CA LEU A 131 -22.62 8.42 -19.22
C LEU A 131 -23.23 9.66 -19.88
N ALA A 132 -24.04 9.50 -20.92
CA ALA A 132 -24.69 10.61 -21.63
C ALA A 132 -25.61 11.46 -20.72
N ARG A 133 -26.25 10.84 -19.72
CA ARG A 133 -27.07 11.55 -18.73
C ARG A 133 -26.25 12.41 -17.76
N ARG A 134 -24.92 12.29 -17.74
CA ARG A 134 -24.06 13.10 -16.85
C ARG A 134 -23.46 14.26 -17.64
N ALA A 135 -23.82 15.47 -17.23
CA ALA A 135 -23.30 16.73 -17.80
C ALA A 135 -21.76 16.87 -17.70
N ALA A 136 -21.09 16.02 -16.90
CA ALA A 136 -19.65 16.05 -16.70
C ALA A 136 -18.84 15.37 -17.82
N VAL A 137 -19.45 14.60 -18.75
CA VAL A 137 -18.73 13.92 -19.84
C VAL A 137 -18.86 14.75 -21.12
N SER A 138 -17.75 15.04 -21.80
CA SER A 138 -17.81 15.78 -23.07
C SER A 138 -18.36 14.89 -24.19
N GLN A 139 -19.14 15.47 -25.11
CA GLN A 139 -19.69 14.74 -26.25
C GLN A 139 -18.61 14.01 -27.08
N PRO A 140 -17.45 14.63 -27.40
CA PRO A 140 -16.38 13.94 -28.11
C PRO A 140 -15.83 12.71 -27.37
N ALA A 141 -15.77 12.76 -26.03
CA ALA A 141 -15.32 11.61 -25.24
C ALA A 141 -16.34 10.47 -25.27
N GLN A 142 -17.65 10.78 -25.26
CA GLN A 142 -18.71 9.79 -25.40
C GLN A 142 -18.67 9.11 -26.77
N ASP A 143 -18.50 9.89 -27.84
CA ASP A 143 -18.44 9.38 -29.22
C ASP A 143 -17.20 8.50 -29.42
N ALA A 144 -16.03 8.94 -28.91
CA ALA A 144 -14.80 8.16 -28.97
C ALA A 144 -14.90 6.85 -28.18
N LEU A 145 -15.51 6.87 -26.99
CA LEU A 145 -15.76 5.68 -26.19
C LEU A 145 -16.74 4.72 -26.88
N ALA A 146 -17.80 5.24 -27.50
CA ALA A 146 -18.76 4.43 -28.24
C ALA A 146 -18.10 3.74 -29.45
N ALA A 147 -17.30 4.49 -30.22
CA ALA A 147 -16.53 3.95 -31.34
C ALA A 147 -15.55 2.85 -30.90
N PHE A 148 -14.83 3.08 -29.80
CA PHE A 148 -13.91 2.11 -29.24
C PHE A 148 -14.61 0.81 -28.81
N LEU A 149 -15.70 0.91 -28.05
CA LEU A 149 -16.44 -0.27 -27.59
C LEU A 149 -17.08 -1.04 -28.74
N ALA A 150 -17.59 -0.35 -29.75
CA ALA A 150 -18.13 -0.99 -30.95
C ALA A 150 -17.05 -1.75 -31.73
N ALA A 151 -15.85 -1.18 -31.87
CA ALA A 151 -14.73 -1.86 -32.50
C ALA A 151 -14.30 -3.12 -31.72
N ALA A 152 -14.20 -3.02 -30.39
CA ALA A 152 -13.84 -4.15 -29.54
C ALA A 152 -14.91 -5.26 -29.56
N ASP A 153 -16.20 -4.91 -29.55
CA ASP A 153 -17.29 -5.89 -29.59
C ASP A 153 -17.30 -6.68 -30.91
N ARG A 154 -16.89 -6.09 -32.04
CA ARG A 154 -16.68 -6.84 -33.30
C ARG A 154 -15.64 -7.94 -33.14
N VAL A 155 -14.50 -7.67 -32.50
CA VAL A 155 -13.45 -8.68 -32.30
C VAL A 155 -13.89 -9.75 -31.28
N LYS A 156 -14.65 -9.36 -30.25
CA LYS A 156 -15.14 -10.28 -29.20
C LYS A 156 -16.16 -11.28 -29.74
N TYR A 157 -17.06 -10.83 -30.63
CA TYR A 157 -18.23 -11.61 -31.03
C TYR A 157 -18.25 -12.05 -32.51
N ALA A 158 -17.58 -11.36 -33.43
CA ALA A 158 -17.68 -11.65 -34.87
C ALA A 158 -16.53 -12.54 -35.41
N ASP A 159 -15.86 -13.28 -34.52
CA ASP A 159 -14.76 -14.23 -34.80
C ASP A 159 -13.62 -13.69 -35.68
N LEU A 160 -13.51 -12.36 -35.77
CA LEU A 160 -12.40 -11.66 -36.40
C LEU A 160 -11.11 -12.00 -35.65
N ARG A 161 -10.17 -12.61 -36.35
CA ARG A 161 -8.80 -12.81 -35.86
C ARG A 161 -8.06 -11.48 -35.98
N ALA A 162 -8.17 -10.66 -34.95
CA ALA A 162 -7.34 -9.45 -34.88
C ALA A 162 -5.87 -9.84 -34.77
N THR A 163 -5.01 -9.15 -35.52
CA THR A 163 -3.57 -9.37 -35.46
C THR A 163 -3.00 -8.81 -34.15
N PRO A 164 -1.79 -9.24 -33.72
CA PRO A 164 -1.11 -8.61 -32.59
C PRO A 164 -0.96 -7.09 -32.77
N ASP A 165 -0.66 -6.63 -33.99
CA ASP A 165 -0.53 -5.20 -34.29
C ASP A 165 -1.85 -4.44 -34.12
N GLU A 166 -2.98 -5.04 -34.52
CA GLU A 166 -4.32 -4.47 -34.29
C GLU A 166 -4.68 -4.44 -32.80
N ALA A 167 -4.21 -5.43 -32.03
CA ALA A 167 -4.40 -5.47 -30.58
C ALA A 167 -3.57 -4.38 -29.88
N ASP A 168 -2.33 -4.15 -30.33
CA ASP A 168 -1.48 -3.07 -29.84
C ASP A 168 -2.07 -1.69 -30.20
N ALA A 169 -2.54 -1.51 -31.44
CA ALA A 169 -3.25 -0.29 -31.85
C ALA A 169 -4.53 -0.05 -31.03
N ALA A 170 -5.26 -1.11 -30.67
CA ALA A 170 -6.43 -1.01 -29.79
C ALA A 170 -6.02 -0.59 -28.36
N ALA A 171 -4.88 -1.03 -27.86
CA ALA A 171 -4.35 -0.59 -26.57
C ALA A 171 -3.96 0.90 -26.60
N ASP A 172 -3.30 1.34 -27.67
CA ASP A 172 -2.94 2.75 -27.86
C ASP A 172 -4.17 3.64 -27.94
N ALA A 173 -5.21 3.20 -28.66
CA ALA A 173 -6.50 3.88 -28.71
C ALA A 173 -7.15 3.98 -27.31
N ALA A 174 -7.05 2.93 -26.49
CA ALA A 174 -7.54 2.96 -25.11
C ALA A 174 -6.76 3.94 -24.23
N CYS A 175 -5.42 4.00 -24.35
CA CYS A 175 -4.58 4.99 -23.69
C CYS A 175 -4.99 6.42 -24.07
N ALA A 176 -5.06 6.70 -25.37
CA ALA A 176 -5.41 8.02 -25.89
C ALA A 176 -6.80 8.48 -25.42
N LEU A 177 -7.77 7.57 -25.37
CA LEU A 177 -9.11 7.85 -24.88
C LEU A 177 -9.11 8.26 -23.40
N ILE A 178 -8.38 7.53 -22.56
CA ILE A 178 -8.25 7.82 -21.12
C ILE A 178 -7.56 9.16 -20.90
N ASP A 179 -6.49 9.42 -21.66
CA ASP A 179 -5.71 10.65 -21.53
C ASP A 179 -6.51 11.88 -21.98
N ALA A 180 -7.26 11.76 -23.08
CA ALA A 180 -8.14 12.82 -23.57
C ALA A 180 -9.26 13.13 -22.57
N ASP A 181 -9.89 12.10 -21.99
CA ASP A 181 -10.91 12.28 -20.96
C ASP A 181 -10.34 12.96 -19.71
N ALA A 182 -9.18 12.49 -19.23
CA ALA A 182 -8.49 13.05 -18.07
C ALA A 182 -8.13 14.53 -18.28
N ALA A 183 -7.56 14.88 -19.43
CA ALA A 183 -7.24 16.27 -19.78
C ALA A 183 -8.49 17.16 -19.83
N SER A 184 -9.58 16.67 -20.42
CA SER A 184 -10.85 17.41 -20.46
C SER A 184 -11.45 17.63 -19.07
N ARG A 185 -11.31 16.65 -18.16
CA ARG A 185 -11.76 16.75 -16.77
C ARG A 185 -10.92 17.73 -15.96
N ALA A 186 -9.60 17.72 -16.13
CA ALA A 186 -8.69 18.66 -15.49
C ALA A 186 -9.03 20.10 -15.92
N ALA A 187 -9.17 20.34 -17.23
CA ALA A 187 -9.53 21.66 -17.76
C ALA A 187 -10.87 22.18 -17.20
N ARG A 188 -11.88 21.31 -17.05
CA ARG A 188 -13.17 21.68 -16.42
C ARG A 188 -13.04 21.99 -14.94
N HIS A 189 -12.19 21.26 -14.21
CA HIS A 189 -11.96 21.50 -12.78
C HIS A 189 -11.28 22.86 -12.57
N ASP A 190 -10.28 23.18 -13.39
CA ASP A 190 -9.57 24.46 -13.32
C ASP A 190 -10.49 25.64 -13.67
N ALA A 191 -11.33 25.50 -14.70
CA ALA A 191 -12.33 26.51 -15.07
C ALA A 191 -13.36 26.78 -13.96
N GLY A 192 -13.81 25.74 -13.26
CA GLY A 192 -14.71 25.88 -12.11
C GLY A 192 -14.06 26.61 -10.94
N LYS A 193 -12.78 26.34 -10.67
CA LYS A 193 -12.03 27.01 -9.60
C LYS A 193 -11.79 28.48 -9.89
N THR A 194 -11.53 28.85 -11.15
CA THR A 194 -11.33 30.26 -11.52
C THR A 194 -12.62 31.08 -11.41
N ALA A 195 -13.79 30.47 -11.60
CA ALA A 195 -15.07 31.15 -11.44
C ALA A 195 -15.40 31.42 -9.96
N ASP A 196 -15.11 30.47 -9.07
CA ASP A 196 -15.40 30.55 -7.63
C ASP A 196 -14.48 31.51 -6.85
N CYS A 197 -13.32 31.88 -7.42
CA CYS A 197 -12.42 32.91 -6.84
C CYS A 197 -12.69 34.33 -7.36
N ALA A 198 -13.60 34.50 -8.32
CA ALA A 198 -13.94 35.80 -8.91
C ALA A 198 -15.20 36.44 -8.27
N ASP A 199 -15.94 35.69 -7.45
CA ASP A 199 -17.04 36.15 -6.58
C ASP A 199 -16.54 36.38 -5.14
#